data_AF-A0A2V8UEG8-F1
#
_entry.id   AF-A0A2V8UEG8-F1
#
_cell.length_a   1.000
_cell.length_b   1.000
_cell.length_c   1.000
_cell.angle_alpha   90.00
_cell.angle_beta   90.00
_cell.angle_gamma   90.00
#
_symmetry.space_group_name_H-M   'P 1'
#
loop_
_entity.id
_entity.type
_entity.pdbx_description
1 polymer ?
#
loop_
_entity_poly.entity_id
_entity_poly.type
_entity_poly.pdbx_seq_one_letter_code
_entity_poly.pdbx_strand_id
1 'polypeptide(L)' 'MHQENGGMPTIQDAKNRRDEALQHWRHELRLLEGLRARSAKWDKQRNAVERARSNYDEAVAEYLDMLTGGTVVRKQGAA' A
#
# COMPACT_ATOMS: atom_id res chain seq x y z
N MET A 1 7.55 18.81 21.38
CA MET A 1 7.98 18.88 19.96
C MET A 1 9.44 18.45 19.88
N HIS A 2 9.72 17.15 19.88
CA HIS A 2 11.03 16.62 19.49
C HIS A 2 10.79 15.39 18.61
N GLN A 3 11.33 15.50 17.41
CA GLN A 3 11.29 14.55 16.32
C GLN A 3 12.64 13.84 16.34
N GLU A 4 12.67 12.58 16.76
CA GLU A 4 13.78 11.67 16.48
C GLU A 4 13.17 10.27 16.45
N ASN A 5 13.03 9.68 15.27
CA ASN A 5 13.12 8.24 15.04
C ASN A 5 12.98 8.03 13.52
N GLY A 6 14.12 7.96 12.84
CA GLY A 6 14.27 7.11 11.66
C GLY A 6 14.16 5.63 12.08
N GLY A 7 13.06 5.29 12.75
CA GLY A 7 12.74 3.96 13.21
C GLY A 7 12.16 3.18 12.04
N MET A 8 12.63 1.95 11.85
CA MET A 8 12.06 1.07 10.83
C MET A 8 10.53 1.02 11.00
N PRO A 9 9.76 1.20 9.91
CA PRO A 9 8.31 1.17 9.97
C PRO A 9 7.84 -0.13 10.64
N THR A 10 6.88 -0.03 11.55
CA THR A 10 6.37 -1.22 12.25
C THR A 10 5.39 -1.98 11.35
N ILE A 11 5.12 -3.24 11.70
CA ILE A 11 4.05 -4.03 11.04
C ILE A 11 2.71 -3.28 11.08
N GLN A 12 2.43 -2.55 12.16
CA GLN A 12 1.21 -1.74 12.28
C GLN A 12 1.21 -0.54 11.33
N ASP A 13 2.36 0.12 11.13
CA ASP A 13 2.49 1.21 10.15
C ASP A 13 2.30 0.68 8.72
N ALA A 14 2.93 -0.45 8.38
CA ALA A 14 2.77 -1.09 7.07
C ALA A 14 1.31 -1.53 6.83
N LYS A 15 0.64 -2.06 7.86
CA LYS A 15 -0.79 -2.36 7.79
C LYS A 15 -1.63 -1.11 7.53
N ASN A 16 -1.37 -0.02 8.24
CA ASN A 16 -2.09 1.24 8.07
C ASN A 16 -1.90 1.81 6.65
N ARG A 17 -0.66 1.79 6.13
CA ARG A 17 -0.35 2.22 4.75
C ARG A 17 -1.07 1.37 3.71
N ARG A 18 -1.07 0.05 3.88
CA ARG A 18 -1.83 -0.87 3.04
C ARG A 18 -3.32 -0.54 3.03
N ASP A 19 -3.92 -0.32 4.21
CA ASP A 19 -5.34 -0.04 4.33
C ASP A 19 -5.73 1.33 3.76
N GLU A 20 -4.85 2.33 3.88
CA GLU A 20 -5.01 3.64 3.22
C GLU A 20 -4.93 3.52 1.69
N ALA A 21 -3.91 2.83 1.18
CA ALA A 21 -3.76 2.59 -0.26
C ALA A 21 -4.95 1.82 -0.85
N LEU A 22 -5.50 0.85 -0.10
CA LEU A 22 -6.71 0.12 -0.49
C LEU A 22 -7.93 1.05 -0.59
N GLN A 23 -8.12 1.92 0.40
CA GLN A 23 -9.24 2.87 0.40
C GLN A 23 -9.12 3.84 -0.77
N HIS A 24 -7.92 4.33 -1.05
CA HIS A 24 -7.66 5.21 -2.18
C HIS A 24 -7.95 4.50 -3.52
N TRP A 25 -7.43 3.29 -3.72
CA TRP A 25 -7.71 2.52 -4.93
C TRP A 25 -9.22 2.27 -5.14
N ARG A 26 -9.95 1.92 -4.07
CA ARG A 26 -11.42 1.76 -4.12
C ARG A 26 -12.15 3.06 -4.41
N HIS A 27 -11.62 4.20 -3.98
CA HIS A 27 -12.18 5.50 -4.33
C HIS A 27 -12.04 5.77 -5.83
N GLU A 28 -10.82 5.61 -6.37
CA GLU A 28 -10.55 5.81 -7.79
C GLU A 28 -11.37 4.86 -8.68
N LEU A 29 -11.57 3.61 -8.25
CA LEU A 29 -12.42 2.64 -8.95
C LEU A 29 -13.87 3.10 -9.04
N ARG A 30 -14.45 3.56 -7.93
CA ARG A 30 -15.84 4.07 -7.93
C ARG A 30 -16.00 5.29 -8.82
N LEU A 31 -14.99 6.17 -8.85
CA LEU A 31 -14.98 7.30 -9.79
C LEU A 31 -14.94 6.82 -11.24
N LEU A 32 -14.17 5.77 -11.56
CA LEU A 32 -14.09 5.19 -12.90
C LEU A 32 -15.42 4.58 -13.34
N GLU A 33 -16.09 3.84 -12.46
CA GLU A 33 -17.40 3.21 -12.74
C GLU A 33 -18.49 4.24 -13.03
N GLY A 34 -18.40 5.43 -12.43
CA GLY A 34 -19.32 6.55 -12.69
C GLY A 34 -19.06 7.28 -14.02
N LEU A 35 -18.00 6.96 -14.75
CA LEU A 35 -17.62 7.65 -15.99
C LEU A 35 -18.03 6.86 -17.23
N ARG A 36 -18.48 7.60 -18.25
CA ARG A 36 -18.74 7.03 -19.57
C ARG A 36 -17.44 6.51 -20.19
N ALA A 37 -17.41 5.22 -20.50
CA ALA A 37 -16.30 4.56 -21.17
C ALA A 37 -15.88 5.30 -22.46
N ARG A 38 -14.58 5.25 -22.77
CA ARG A 38 -13.97 5.85 -23.97
C ARG A 38 -14.03 7.38 -24.05
N SER A 39 -14.30 8.05 -22.93
CA SER A 39 -14.11 9.49 -22.80
C SER A 39 -12.69 9.82 -22.34
N ALA A 40 -12.18 11.01 -22.66
CA ALA A 40 -10.86 11.45 -22.19
C ALA A 40 -10.76 11.50 -20.66
N LYS A 41 -11.88 11.75 -19.97
CA LYS A 41 -11.97 11.71 -18.50
C LYS A 41 -11.87 10.28 -17.97
N TRP A 42 -12.51 9.32 -18.64
CA TRP A 42 -12.41 7.90 -18.30
C TRP A 42 -10.98 7.38 -18.44
N ASP A 43 -10.26 7.77 -19.49
CA ASP A 43 -8.86 7.36 -19.68
C ASP A 43 -7.94 7.90 -18.57
N LYS A 44 -8.07 9.18 -18.25
CA LYS A 44 -7.36 9.78 -17.10
C LYS A 44 -7.68 9.08 -15.78
N GLN A 45 -8.95 8.78 -15.55
CA GLN A 45 -9.39 8.09 -14.34
C GLN A 45 -8.88 6.64 -14.29
N ARG A 46 -8.80 5.96 -15.44
CA ARG A 46 -8.22 4.62 -15.52
C ARG A 46 -6.74 4.65 -15.12
N ASN A 47 -5.97 5.62 -15.62
CA ASN A 47 -4.57 5.78 -15.22
C ASN A 47 -4.42 6.05 -13.71
N ALA A 48 -5.34 6.83 -13.12
CA ALA A 48 -5.36 7.04 -11.67
C ALA A 48 -5.65 5.74 -10.88
N VAL A 49 -6.59 4.93 -11.36
CA VAL A 49 -6.88 3.59 -10.79
C VAL A 49 -5.66 2.68 -10.87
N GLU A 50 -4.98 2.63 -12.01
CA GLU A 50 -3.79 1.79 -12.19
C GLU A 50 -2.65 2.23 -11.26
N ARG A 51 -2.44 3.54 -11.10
CA ARG A 51 -1.44 4.07 -10.15
C ARG A 51 -1.80 3.76 -8.69
N ALA A 52 -3.06 3.95 -8.31
CA ALA A 52 -3.53 3.64 -6.96
C ALA A 52 -3.42 2.14 -6.66
N ARG A 53 -3.70 1.28 -7.64
CA ARG A 53 -3.50 -0.17 -7.53
C ARG A 53 -2.03 -0.51 -7.33
N SER A 54 -1.13 0.06 -8.12
CA SER A 54 0.31 -0.19 -7.97
C SER A 54 0.81 0.17 -6.57
N ASN A 55 0.36 1.30 -6.02
CA ASN A 55 0.71 1.71 -4.66
C ASN A 55 0.14 0.75 -3.60
N TYR A 56 -1.08 0.22 -3.81
CA TYR A 56 -1.65 -0.79 -2.92
C TYR A 56 -0.85 -2.11 -2.98
N ASP A 57 -0.49 -2.56 -4.18
CA ASP A 57 0.30 -3.78 -4.37
C ASP A 57 1.68 -3.66 -3.71
N GLU A 58 2.33 -2.48 -3.80
CA GLU A 58 3.58 -2.17 -3.09
C GLU A 58 3.41 -2.21 -1.57
N ALA A 59 2.40 -1.53 -1.02
CA ALA A 59 2.15 -1.53 0.42
C ALA A 59 1.78 -2.93 0.97
N VAL A 60 1.11 -3.76 0.16
CA VAL A 60 0.87 -5.18 0.48
C VAL A 60 2.19 -5.95 0.52
N ALA A 61 3.07 -5.76 -0.46
CA ALA A 61 4.36 -6.42 -0.51
C ALA A 61 5.22 -6.05 0.71
N GLU A 62 5.29 -4.76 1.07
CA GLU A 62 6.00 -4.31 2.28
C GLU A 62 5.43 -4.95 3.56
N TYR A 63 4.09 -4.97 3.69
CA TYR A 63 3.44 -5.58 4.85
C TYR A 63 3.73 -7.10 4.95
N LEU A 64 3.68 -7.82 3.83
CA LEU A 64 4.00 -9.24 3.78
C LEU A 64 5.48 -9.51 4.06
N ASP A 65 6.39 -8.68 3.53
CA ASP A 65 7.82 -8.75 3.81
C ASP A 65 8.08 -8.60 5.32
N MET A 66 7.44 -7.63 5.98
CA MET A 66 7.58 -7.47 7.44
C MET A 66 7.03 -8.64 8.25
N LEU A 67 5.89 -9.22 7.83
CA LEU A 67 5.32 -10.38 8.50
C LEU A 67 6.21 -11.63 8.34
N THR A 68 6.78 -11.83 7.15
CA THR A 68 7.62 -12.99 6.85
C THR A 68 9.05 -12.83 7.38
N GLY A 69 9.64 -11.65 7.24
CA GLY A 69 10.96 -11.27 7.74
C GLY A 69 11.04 -11.15 9.27
N GLY A 70 9.95 -10.77 9.95
CA GLY A 70 9.85 -10.83 11.41
C GLY A 70 9.93 -12.25 11.99
N THR A 71 9.78 -13.28 11.14
CA THR A 71 9.85 -14.70 11.53
C THR A 71 11.27 -15.27 11.39
N VAL A 72 12.18 -14.62 10.66
CA VAL A 72 13.52 -15.17 10.37
C VAL A 72 14.59 -14.71 11.38
N VAL A 73 14.38 -13.65 12.15
CA VAL A 73 15.31 -13.22 13.24
C VAL A 73 14.93 -13.84 14.59
N ARG A 74 14.60 -15.14 14.61
CA ARG A 74 14.48 -15.93 15.85
C ARG A 74 15.09 -17.33 15.68
N LYS A 75 16.12 -17.50 14.86
CA LYS A 75 16.98 -18.70 14.90
C LYS A 75 18.41 -18.35 14.51
N GLN A 76 19.22 -18.03 15.53
CA GLN A 76 20.59 -18.55 15.76
C GLN A 76 21.46 -17.53 16.53
N GLY A 77 21.42 -17.61 17.86
CA GLY A 77 22.64 -17.83 18.64
C GLY A 77 22.39 -19.14 19.38
N ALA A 78 22.96 -20.29 18.98
CA ALA A 78 24.34 -20.71 19.23
C ALA A 78 24.62 -20.60 20.74
N ALA A 79 24.30 -21.66 21.50
CA ALA A 79 25.17 -22.81 21.81
C ALA A 79 26.32 -22.40 22.72
#